data_AF-A0A5F2HUT9-F1
#
_entry.id   AF-A0A5F2HUT9-F1
#
_cell.length_a   1.000
_cell.length_b   1.000
_cell.length_c   1.000
_cell.angle_alpha   90.00
_cell.angle_beta   90.00
_cell.angle_gamma   90.00
#
_symmetry.space_group_name_H-M   'P 1'
#
loop_
_entity.id
_entity.type
_entity.pdbx_description
1 polymer ?
#
loop_
_entity_poly.entity_id
_entity_poly.type
_entity_poly.pdbx_seq_one_letter_code
_entity_poly.pdbx_strand_id
1 'polypeptide(L)'
;DFQIHNALVAAGLAISTGTSVDKALAALEKLKGAPGRLDLVGTTAAGAPVYVDYAHKPDALENVLASVRPFTTSRVVVVFGCGGDRDRGKRPIMGEIASR
;
A
#
# COMPACT_ATOMS: atom_id res chain seq x y z
N ASP A 1 -1.30 -6.13 -4.92
CA ASP A 1 -2.60 -6.40 -5.60
C ASP A 1 -3.68 -5.34 -5.40
N PHE A 2 -3.93 -4.84 -4.19
CA PHE A 2 -5.07 -3.92 -3.96
C PHE A 2 -5.03 -2.62 -4.81
N GLN A 3 -3.85 -2.05 -5.04
CA GLN A 3 -3.71 -0.84 -5.86
C GLN A 3 -4.05 -1.10 -7.34
N ILE A 4 -3.75 -2.30 -7.85
CA ILE A 4 -4.11 -2.69 -9.22
C ILE A 4 -5.63 -2.75 -9.35
N HIS A 5 -6.32 -3.36 -8.39
CA HIS A 5 -7.79 -3.40 -8.37
C HIS A 5 -8.38 -1.98 -8.32
N ASN A 6 -7.87 -1.10 -7.46
CA ASN A 6 -8.32 0.28 -7.39
C ASN A 6 -8.13 1.03 -8.72
N ALA A 7 -6.96 0.86 -9.35
CA ALA A 7 -6.65 1.49 -10.63
C ALA A 7 -7.57 0.99 -11.76
N LEU A 8 -7.83 -0.32 -11.82
CA LEU A 8 -8.72 -0.92 -12.82
C LEU A 8 -10.18 -0.52 -12.61
N VAL A 9 -10.64 -0.46 -11.36
CA VAL A 9 -11.99 0.04 -11.04
C VAL A 9 -12.12 1.51 -11.45
N ALA A 10 -11.13 2.35 -11.14
CA ALA A 10 -11.12 3.75 -11.54
C ALA A 10 -11.15 3.92 -13.07
N ALA A 11 -10.34 3.13 -13.80
CA ALA A 11 -10.36 3.12 -15.26
C ALA A 11 -11.72 2.68 -15.82
N GLY A 12 -12.31 1.61 -15.27
CA GLY A 12 -13.64 1.13 -15.66
C GLY A 12 -14.74 2.18 -15.46
N LEU A 13 -14.70 2.92 -14.35
CA LEU A 13 -15.64 4.03 -14.09
C LEU A 13 -15.42 5.22 -15.03
N ALA A 14 -14.18 5.55 -15.36
CA ALA A 14 -13.88 6.60 -16.33
C ALA A 14 -14.41 6.23 -17.72
N ILE A 15 -14.24 4.97 -18.13
CA ILE A 15 -14.73 4.45 -19.41
C ILE A 15 -16.26 4.48 -19.45
N SER A 16 -16.93 3.99 -18.40
CA SER A 16 -18.39 3.95 -18.35
C SER A 16 -19.05 5.33 -18.36
N THR A 17 -18.30 6.37 -17.99
CA THR A 17 -18.76 7.77 -17.97
C THR A 17 -18.32 8.58 -19.19
N GLY A 18 -17.76 7.94 -20.22
CA GLY A 18 -17.50 8.55 -21.53
C GLY A 18 -16.04 8.85 -21.85
N THR A 19 -15.09 8.44 -21.00
CA THR A 19 -13.65 8.48 -21.37
C THR A 19 -13.36 7.38 -22.38
N SER A 20 -12.65 7.68 -23.46
CA SER A 20 -12.23 6.62 -24.40
C SER A 20 -11.28 5.64 -23.72
N VAL A 21 -11.35 4.36 -24.13
CA VAL A 21 -10.50 3.29 -23.59
C VAL A 21 -9.02 3.66 -23.67
N ASP A 22 -8.56 4.16 -24.83
CA ASP A 22 -7.17 4.55 -25.04
C ASP A 22 -6.72 5.64 -24.06
N LYS A 23 -7.58 6.63 -23.79
CA LYS A 23 -7.27 7.70 -22.83
C LYS A 23 -7.20 7.17 -21.40
N ALA A 24 -8.12 6.29 -21.02
CA ALA A 24 -8.13 5.68 -19.69
C ALA A 24 -6.88 4.82 -19.45
N LEU A 25 -6.49 3.99 -20.42
CA LEU A 25 -5.28 3.15 -20.33
C LEU A 25 -4.01 4.00 -20.32
N ALA A 26 -3.90 5.01 -21.19
CA ALA A 26 -2.75 5.92 -21.20
C ALA A 26 -2.62 6.73 -19.88
N ALA A 27 -3.72 6.97 -19.18
CA ALA A 27 -3.69 7.62 -17.87
C ALA A 27 -3.12 6.70 -16.78
N LEU A 28 -3.35 5.39 -16.86
CA LEU A 28 -2.82 4.42 -15.90
C LEU A 28 -1.29 4.36 -15.92
N GLU A 29 -0.65 4.52 -17.08
CA GLU A 29 0.81 4.55 -17.21
C GLU A 29 1.45 5.72 -16.43
N LYS A 30 0.70 6.81 -16.27
CA LYS A 30 1.14 8.03 -15.59
C LYS A 30 0.59 8.13 -14.17
N LEU A 31 -0.17 7.13 -13.73
CA LEU A 31 -0.81 7.12 -12.42
C LEU A 31 0.26 7.15 -11.32
N LYS A 32 0.11 8.12 -10.41
CA LYS A 32 0.90 8.19 -9.19
C LYS A 32 0.05 7.68 -8.03
N GLY A 33 0.67 6.91 -7.14
CA GLY A 33 0.02 6.45 -5.92
C GLY A 33 -0.47 7.62 -5.07
N ALA A 34 -1.54 7.39 -4.31
CA ALA A 34 -2.01 8.38 -3.35
C ALA A 34 -0.96 8.59 -2.24
N PRO A 35 -0.75 9.84 -1.76
CA PRO A 35 0.15 10.09 -0.64
C PRO A 35 -0.18 9.21 0.58
N GLY A 36 0.85 8.61 1.18
CA GLY A 36 0.69 7.68 2.31
C GLY A 36 -0.01 6.35 2.00
N ARG A 37 0.07 5.88 0.74
CA ARG A 37 -0.36 4.54 0.31
C ARG A 37 0.76 3.84 -0.47
N LEU A 38 1.55 3.01 0.22
CA LEU A 38 2.82 2.47 -0.27
C LEU A 38 3.67 3.54 -0.99
N ASP A 39 3.72 4.71 -0.37
CA ASP A 39 4.33 5.92 -0.93
C ASP A 39 5.86 5.86 -0.75
N LEU A 40 6.62 5.86 -1.84
CA LEU A 40 8.08 5.81 -1.80
C LEU A 40 8.61 7.20 -1.40
N VAL A 41 9.02 7.33 -0.15
CA VAL A 41 9.47 8.62 0.42
C VAL A 41 10.99 8.79 0.40
N GLY A 42 11.74 7.73 0.06
CA GLY A 42 13.18 7.83 -0.09
C GLY A 42 13.89 6.49 -0.07
N THR A 43 15.18 6.56 0.18
CA THR A 43 16.08 5.41 0.20
C THR A 43 17.10 5.61 1.32
N THR A 44 17.42 4.54 2.05
CA THR A 44 18.46 4.58 3.08
C THR A 44 19.86 4.73 2.46
N ALA A 45 20.87 5.07 3.26
CA ALA A 45 22.26 5.13 2.81
C ALA A 45 22.76 3.78 2.22
N ALA A 46 22.15 2.66 2.63
CA ALA A 46 22.45 1.32 2.12
C ALA A 46 21.62 0.95 0.87
N GLY A 47 20.84 1.88 0.30
CA GLY A 47 20.05 1.63 -0.90
C GLY A 47 18.68 0.97 -0.68
N ALA A 48 18.25 0.76 0.58
CA ALA A 48 16.94 0.15 0.85
C ALA A 48 15.81 1.17 0.66
N PRO A 49 14.75 0.88 -0.11
CA PRO A 49 13.63 1.78 -0.30
C PRO A 49 12.81 1.94 0.98
N VAL A 50 12.33 3.15 1.24
CA VAL A 50 11.51 3.49 2.42
C VAL A 50 10.13 3.90 1.96
N TYR A 51 9.11 3.20 2.46
CA TYR A 51 7.71 3.44 2.11
C TYR A 51 6.91 3.94 3.31
N VAL A 52 5.96 4.83 3.07
CA VAL A 52 4.95 5.27 4.05
C VAL A 52 3.59 4.71 3.63
N ASP A 53 2.91 4.07 4.58
CA ASP A 53 1.53 3.61 4.43
C ASP A 53 0.71 3.92 5.68
N TYR A 54 -0.59 4.14 5.50
CA TYR A 54 -1.55 4.47 6.55
C TYR A 54 -2.13 3.24 7.27
N ALA A 55 -1.74 2.02 6.90
CA ALA A 55 -2.24 0.77 7.45
C ALA A 55 -2.31 0.77 8.99
N HIS A 56 -3.52 0.96 9.51
CA HIS A 56 -3.83 1.01 10.95
C HIS A 56 -4.86 -0.07 11.35
N LYS A 57 -5.16 -1.00 10.44
CA LYS A 57 -6.00 -2.19 10.65
C LYS A 57 -5.16 -3.45 10.40
N PRO A 58 -5.49 -4.60 11.02
CA PRO A 58 -4.73 -5.84 10.85
C PRO A 58 -4.54 -6.27 9.39
N ASP A 59 -5.65 -6.36 8.65
CA ASP A 59 -5.69 -6.72 7.23
C ASP A 59 -4.85 -5.77 6.36
N ALA A 60 -4.92 -4.46 6.64
CA ALA A 60 -4.15 -3.47 5.92
C ALA A 60 -2.63 -3.64 6.15
N LEU A 61 -2.21 -3.91 7.39
CA LEU A 61 -0.80 -4.12 7.72
C LEU A 61 -0.26 -5.38 7.04
N GLU A 62 -1.02 -6.47 7.10
CA GLU A 62 -0.70 -7.72 6.41
C GLU A 62 -0.54 -7.51 4.90
N ASN A 63 -1.49 -6.81 4.26
CA ASN A 63 -1.44 -6.53 2.83
C ASN A 63 -0.24 -5.68 2.43
N VAL A 64 0.16 -4.70 3.25
CA VAL A 64 1.35 -3.88 3.02
C VAL A 64 2.61 -4.73 3.07
N LEU A 65 2.78 -5.53 4.12
CA LEU A 65 3.95 -6.40 4.28
C LEU A 65 4.05 -7.44 3.16
N ALA A 66 2.93 -8.07 2.80
CA ALA A 66 2.86 -9.02 1.70
C ALA A 66 3.16 -8.34 0.35
N SER A 67 2.72 -7.10 0.14
CA SER A 67 2.96 -6.36 -1.10
C SER A 67 4.43 -5.99 -1.28
N VAL A 68 5.16 -5.65 -0.21
CA VAL A 68 6.58 -5.28 -0.32
C VAL A 68 7.52 -6.48 -0.33
N ARG A 69 7.10 -7.61 0.24
CA ARG A 69 7.94 -8.81 0.42
C ARG A 69 8.60 -9.31 -0.88
N PRO A 70 7.92 -9.37 -2.05
CA PRO A 70 8.54 -9.83 -3.29
C PRO A 70 9.67 -8.93 -3.82
N PHE A 71 9.77 -7.67 -3.38
CA PHE A 71 10.76 -6.71 -3.90
C PHE A 71 12.10 -6.75 -3.17
N THR A 72 12.28 -7.66 -2.22
CA THR A 72 13.53 -7.85 -1.49
C THR A 72 13.73 -9.32 -1.16
N THR A 73 14.98 -9.78 -1.20
CA THR A 73 15.38 -11.11 -0.70
C THR A 73 15.88 -11.05 0.75
N SER A 74 16.03 -9.85 1.31
CA SER A 74 16.58 -9.61 2.64
C SER A 74 15.48 -9.33 3.67
N ARG A 75 15.78 -8.54 4.70
CA ARG A 75 14.82 -8.16 5.73
C ARG A 75 13.81 -7.15 5.21
N VAL A 76 12.57 -7.25 5.69
CA VAL A 76 11.59 -6.17 5.69
C VAL A 76 11.55 -5.63 7.10
N VAL A 77 11.74 -4.31 7.26
CA VAL A 77 11.69 -3.65 8.57
C VAL A 77 10.43 -2.81 8.60
N VAL A 78 9.62 -2.99 9.65
CA VAL A 78 8.36 -2.26 9.83
C VAL A 78 8.41 -1.44 11.11
N VAL A 79 7.99 -0.18 11.01
CA VAL A 79 7.76 0.71 12.14
C VAL A 79 6.29 1.06 12.13
N PHE A 80 5.57 0.66 13.18
CA PHE A 80 4.13 0.91 13.29
C PHE A 80 3.71 1.08 14.75
N GLY A 81 2.46 1.52 14.94
CA GLY A 81 1.85 1.62 16.26
C GLY A 81 0.34 1.46 16.20
N CYS A 82 -0.29 1.46 17.37
CA CYS A 82 -1.74 1.44 17.52
C CYS A 82 -2.19 2.66 18.31
N GLY A 83 -3.26 3.32 17.86
CA GLY A 83 -3.84 4.45 18.59
C GLY A 83 -4.30 4.08 20.01
N GLY A 84 -4.08 5.01 20.95
CA GLY A 84 -4.66 4.96 22.30
C GLY A 84 -6.19 5.12 22.29
N ASP A 85 -6.83 4.79 23.41
CA ASP A 85 -8.26 5.04 23.69
C ASP A 85 -9.26 4.53 22.65
N ARG A 86 -8.83 3.54 21.86
CA ARG A 86 -9.60 2.92 20.77
C ARG A 86 -9.42 1.41 20.81
N ASP A 87 -9.92 0.75 19.76
CA ASP A 87 -9.83 -0.69 19.52
C ASP A 87 -8.53 -1.32 20.04
N ARG A 88 -8.64 -1.97 21.20
CA ARG A 88 -7.55 -2.68 21.87
C ARG A 88 -7.36 -4.07 21.28
N GLY A 89 -8.41 -4.65 20.69
CA GLY A 89 -8.42 -6.02 20.19
C GLY A 89 -7.46 -6.21 19.01
N LYS A 90 -7.32 -5.21 18.15
CA LYS A 90 -6.38 -5.28 17.02
C LYS A 90 -4.90 -5.27 17.40
N ARG A 91 -4.54 -4.81 18.61
CA ARG A 91 -3.14 -4.57 19.02
C ARG A 91 -2.29 -5.84 19.01
N PRO A 92 -2.68 -6.93 19.71
CA PRO A 92 -1.91 -8.18 19.67
C PRO A 92 -1.86 -8.77 18.25
N ILE A 93 -2.96 -8.69 17.50
CA ILE A 93 -3.04 -9.22 16.12
C ILE A 93 -2.06 -8.49 15.20
N MET A 94 -2.00 -7.16 15.26
CA MET A 94 -1.04 -6.38 14.46
C MET A 94 0.41 -6.63 14.88
N GLY A 95 0.66 -6.90 16.17
CA GLY A 95 1.97 -7.32 16.66
C GLY A 95 2.42 -8.65 16.07
N GLU A 96 1.53 -9.64 16.07
CA GLU A 96 1.76 -10.96 15.46
C GLU A 96 2.06 -10.83 13.96
N ILE A 97 1.22 -10.10 13.22
CA ILE A 97 1.39 -9.85 11.78
C ILE A 97 2.76 -9.22 11.47
N ALA A 98 3.25 -8.31 12.31
CA ALA A 98 4.53 -7.64 12.10
C ALA A 98 5.75 -8.54 12.41
N SER A 99 5.57 -9.62 13.17
CA SER A 99 6.63 -10.50 13.66
C SER A 99 6.86 -11.77 12.85
N ARG A 100 6.01 -12.03 11.85
CA ARG A 100 6.09 -13.25 11.02
C ARG A 100 7.00 -13.09 9.80
#